data_AF-A0A9Q3JIN8-F1
#
_entry.id   AF-A0A9Q3JIN8-F1
#
_cell.length_a   1.000
_cell.length_b   1.000
_cell.length_c   1.000
_cell.angle_alpha   90.00
_cell.angle_beta   90.00
_cell.angle_gamma   90.00
#
_symmetry.space_group_name_H-M   'P 1'
#
loop_
_entity.id
_entity.type
_entity.pdbx_description
1 polymer ?
#
loop_
_entity_poly.entity_id
_entity_poly.type
_entity_poly.pdbx_seq_one_letter_code
_entity_poly.pdbx_strand_id
1 'polypeptide(L)' 'MMHDLIDVLYTYKNAFASDNEPLGAIKGKEVDVTLNIDRPYPPVLRRPAYSASPRAREALEKTYPRVDPTWCSKKIRP' A
#
# COMPACT_ATOMS: atom_id res chain seq x y z
N MET A 1 0.35 40.91 0.84
CA MET A 1 0.76 39.93 -0.18
C MET A 1 0.84 38.51 0.42
N MET A 2 -0.20 38.06 1.14
CA MET A 2 -0.23 36.72 1.77
C MET A 2 -1.61 36.05 1.64
N HIS A 3 -2.55 36.72 0.94
CA HIS A 3 -3.92 36.25 0.72
C HIS A 3 -3.99 35.34 -0.51
N ASP A 4 -3.28 35.69 -1.58
CA ASP A 4 -3.30 34.99 -2.86
C ASP A 4 -2.94 33.50 -2.76
N LEU A 5 -1.95 33.16 -1.93
CA LEU A 5 -1.55 31.76 -1.73
C LEU A 5 -2.62 30.96 -0.99
N ILE A 6 -3.21 31.55 0.05
CA ILE A 6 -4.24 30.90 0.86
C ILE A 6 -5.48 30.66 0.00
N ASP A 7 -5.87 31.64 -0.83
CA ASP A 7 -7.00 31.52 -1.74
C ASP A 7 -6.80 30.40 -2.75
N VAL A 8 -5.59 30.27 -3.32
CA VAL A 8 -5.24 29.16 -4.23
C VAL A 8 -5.31 27.81 -3.52
N LEU A 9 -4.71 27.68 -2.34
CA LEU A 9 -4.73 26.43 -1.57
C LEU A 9 -6.16 26.02 -1.18
N TYR A 10 -7.00 27.00 -0.82
CA TYR A 10 -8.39 26.74 -0.48
C TYR A 10 -9.22 26.33 -1.71
N THR A 11 -8.99 27.00 -2.85
CA THR A 11 -9.65 26.70 -4.13
C THR A 11 -9.36 25.27 -4.59
N TYR A 12 -8.11 24.81 -4.44
CA TYR A 12 -7.68 23.48 -4.88
C TYR A 12 -7.55 22.47 -3.75
N LYS A 13 -8.25 22.64 -2.62
CA LYS A 13 -8.14 21.75 -1.44
C LYS A 13 -8.32 20.26 -1.77
N ASN A 14 -9.19 19.94 -2.73
CA ASN A 14 -9.50 18.56 -3.15
C ASN A 14 -8.39 17.92 -4.02
N ALA A 15 -7.42 18.71 -4.50
CA ALA A 15 -6.27 18.20 -5.24
C ALA A 15 -5.16 17.67 -4.30
N PHE A 16 -5.25 17.97 -3.01
CA PHE A 16 -4.30 17.50 -2.00
C PHE A 16 -4.82 16.23 -1.33
N ALA A 17 -3.92 15.29 -1.05
CA ALA A 17 -4.26 14.14 -0.22
C ALA A 17 -4.53 14.62 1.21
N SER A 18 -5.66 14.21 1.78
CA SER A 18 -5.97 14.42 3.19
C SER A 18 -6.06 13.06 3.89
N ASP A 19 -6.05 13.05 5.22
CA ASP A 19 -6.16 11.79 5.99
C ASP A 19 -7.48 11.05 5.70
N ASN A 20 -8.53 11.79 5.31
CA ASN A 20 -9.84 11.23 4.94
C ASN A 20 -9.92 10.82 3.47
N GLU A 21 -9.13 11.44 2.60
CA GLU A 21 -9.11 11.23 1.15
C GLU A 21 -7.68 10.89 0.70
N PRO A 22 -7.24 9.64 0.91
CA PRO A 22 -5.90 9.21 0.57
C PRO A 22 -5.70 9.19 -0.95
N LEU A 23 -4.45 9.44 -1.35
CA LEU A 23 -4.03 9.39 -2.75
C LEU A 23 -4.31 7.99 -3.33
N GLY A 24 -5.09 7.90 -4.41
CA GLY A 24 -5.35 6.64 -5.12
C GLY A 24 -6.78 6.10 -5.00
N ALA A 25 -7.69 6.73 -4.25
CA ALA A 25 -9.11 6.39 -4.24
C ALA A 25 -9.87 6.87 -5.51
N ILE A 26 -9.24 6.78 -6.68
CA ILE A 26 -9.83 7.19 -7.96
C ILE A 26 -10.76 6.07 -8.43
N LYS A 27 -12.07 6.30 -8.29
CA LYS A 27 -13.11 5.38 -8.80
C LYS A 27 -12.94 5.18 -10.30
N GLY A 28 -12.95 3.92 -10.76
CA GLY A 28 -12.88 3.56 -12.18
C GLY A 28 -11.47 3.39 -12.76
N LYS A 29 -10.41 3.44 -11.96
CA LYS A 29 -9.04 3.06 -12.36
C LYS A 29 -8.63 1.70 -11.76
N GLU A 30 -9.53 0.73 -11.81
CA GLU A 30 -9.20 -0.63 -11.42
C GLU A 30 -8.34 -1.27 -12.51
N VAL A 31 -7.20 -1.83 -12.12
CA VAL A 31 -6.29 -2.52 -13.05
C VAL A 31 -6.59 -4.00 -12.97
N ASP A 32 -7.04 -4.58 -14.08
CA ASP A 32 -7.15 -6.03 -14.21
C ASP A 32 -5.75 -6.61 -14.50
N VAL A 33 -5.16 -7.24 -13.49
CA VAL A 33 -3.82 -7.84 -13.58
C VAL A 33 -3.99 -9.33 -13.86
N THR A 34 -4.02 -9.68 -15.16
CA THR A 34 -4.06 -11.08 -15.60
C THR A 34 -2.65 -11.64 -15.74
N LEU A 35 -2.42 -12.84 -15.20
CA LEU A 35 -1.17 -13.57 -15.41
C LEU A 35 -1.22 -14.30 -16.76
N ASN A 36 -0.11 -14.28 -17.51
CA ASN A 36 0.02 -15.01 -18.77
C ASN A 36 0.15 -16.54 -18.60
N ILE A 37 -0.10 -17.04 -17.39
CA ILE A 37 0.16 -18.44 -17.01
C ILE A 37 -1.02 -18.98 -16.20
N ASP A 38 -1.40 -20.21 -16.54
CA ASP A 38 -2.41 -20.96 -15.82
C ASP A 38 -1.81 -21.65 -14.57
N ARG A 39 -2.67 -22.04 -13.64
CA ARG A 39 -2.24 -22.74 -12.41
C ARG A 39 -1.66 -24.13 -12.78
N PRO A 40 -0.62 -24.62 -12.08
CA PRO A 40 -0.02 -24.08 -10.86
C PRO A 40 1.00 -22.96 -11.11
N TYR A 41 0.92 -21.90 -10.30
CA TYR A 41 1.86 -20.78 -10.40
C TYR A 41 3.31 -21.21 -10.13
N PRO A 42 4.29 -20.64 -10.84
CA PRO A 42 5.69 -20.96 -10.67
C PRO A 42 6.12 -20.73 -9.22
N PRO A 43 7.02 -21.59 -8.68
CA PRO A 43 7.42 -21.54 -7.27
C PRO A 43 7.94 -20.18 -6.81
N VAL A 44 8.45 -19.34 -7.72
CA VAL A 44 8.91 -17.98 -7.44
C VAL A 44 7.81 -17.11 -6.83
N LEU A 45 6.54 -17.29 -7.24
CA LEU A 45 5.39 -16.57 -6.72
C LEU A 45 4.89 -17.11 -5.37
N ARG A 46 5.36 -18.30 -4.97
CA ARG A 46 4.97 -18.98 -3.72
C ARG A 46 5.99 -18.78 -2.59
N ARG A 47 7.03 -17.98 -2.82
CA ARG A 47 8.08 -17.73 -1.82
C ARG A 47 7.49 -16.99 -0.61
N PRO A 48 7.95 -17.30 0.62
CA PRO A 48 7.48 -16.56 1.78
C PRO A 48 8.07 -15.16 1.72
N ALA A 49 7.48 -14.23 2.47
CA ALA A 49 8.15 -12.97 2.73
C ALA A 49 9.51 -13.24 3.40
N TYR A 50 10.52 -12.45 3.02
CA TYR A 50 11.80 -12.46 3.72
C TYR A 50 11.60 -11.99 5.17
N SER A 51 12.39 -12.53 6.09
CA SER A 51 12.38 -12.08 7.47
C SER A 51 12.82 -10.61 7.55
N ALA A 52 11.97 -9.75 8.11
CA ALA A 52 12.33 -8.36 8.38
C ALA A 52 13.23 -8.24 9.61
N SER A 53 14.11 -7.23 9.64
CA SER A 53 14.86 -6.89 10.86
C SER A 53 13.92 -6.34 11.95
N PRO A 54 14.27 -6.43 13.24
CA PRO A 54 13.39 -5.96 14.33
C PRO A 54 12.97 -4.50 14.16
N ARG A 55 13.92 -3.63 13.81
CA ARG A 55 13.66 -2.21 13.54
C ARG A 55 12.75 -1.99 12.32
N ALA A 56 12.94 -2.78 11.26
CA ALA A 56 12.08 -2.70 10.09
C ALA A 56 10.65 -3.18 10.41
N ARG A 57 10.52 -4.21 11.26
CA ARG A 57 9.23 -4.73 11.70
C ARG A 57 8.43 -3.70 12.48
N GLU A 58 9.05 -3.00 13.43
CA GLU A 58 8.40 -1.93 14.20
C GLU A 58 7.91 -0.78 13.31
N ALA A 59 8.73 -0.38 12.31
CA ALA A 59 8.34 0.66 11.36
C ALA A 59 7.15 0.21 10.48
N LEU A 60 7.17 -1.04 10.02
CA LEU A 60 6.09 -1.61 9.21
C LEU A 60 4.79 -1.75 10.00
N GLU A 61 4.86 -2.14 11.27
CA GLU A 61 3.68 -2.25 12.15
C GLU A 61 3.03 -0.89 12.40
N LYS A 62 3.84 0.17 12.56
CA LYS A 62 3.33 1.55 12.69
C LYS A 62 2.64 2.04 11.41
N THR A 63 3.21 1.76 10.24
CA THR A 63 2.67 2.23 8.96
C THR A 63 1.48 1.39 8.47
N TYR A 64 1.47 0.09 8.79
CA TYR A 64 0.47 -0.87 8.32
C TYR A 64 -0.09 -1.73 9.47
N PRO A 65 -0.86 -1.12 10.41
CA PRO A 65 -1.32 -1.80 11.63
C PRO A 65 -2.34 -2.93 11.39
N ARG A 66 -2.88 -3.04 10.17
CA ARG A 66 -3.82 -4.09 9.73
C ARG A 66 -3.19 -5.19 8.90
N VAL A 67 -1.86 -5.24 8.81
CA VAL A 67 -1.19 -6.38 8.18
C VAL A 67 -1.23 -7.51 9.20
N ASP A 68 -1.97 -8.57 8.85
CA ASP A 68 -2.01 -9.83 9.60
C ASP A 68 -0.59 -10.16 10.12
N PRO A 69 -0.36 -10.23 11.45
CA PRO A 69 0.98 -10.46 12.02
C PRO A 69 1.59 -11.80 11.60
N THR A 70 0.78 -12.67 10.98
CA THR A 70 1.25 -13.91 10.36
C THR A 70 1.86 -13.69 8.97
N TRP A 71 1.85 -12.49 8.37
CA TRP A 71 2.44 -12.23 7.05
C TRP A 71 3.97 -12.45 7.03
N CYS A 72 4.69 -11.99 8.05
CA CYS A 72 6.12 -12.29 8.24
C CYS A 72 6.36 -13.70 8.81
N SER A 73 5.36 -14.28 9.47
CA SER A 73 5.50 -15.50 10.29
C SER A 73 5.00 -16.76 9.58
N LYS A 74 4.33 -16.63 8.42
CA LYS A 74 3.89 -17.74 7.58
C LYS A 74 5.13 -18.42 6.97
N LYS A 75 5.76 -19.28 7.77
CA LYS A 75 6.60 -20.36 7.27
C LYS A 75 5.78 -21.08 6.21
N ILE A 76 6.32 -21.15 4.99
CA ILE A 76 5.77 -21.98 3.92
C ILE A 76 5.59 -23.38 4.52
N ARG A 77 4.35 -23.85 4.64
CA ARG A 77 4.13 -25.28 4.82
C ARG A 77 4.23 -25.94 3.45
N PRO A 78 4.91 -27.11 3.37
CA PRO A 78 5.15 -27.82 2.10
C PRO A 78 3.85 -28.16 1.37
#